data_AF-A0A3S0W6A1-F1
#
_entry.id   AF-A0A3S0W6A1-F1
#
_cell.length_a   1.000
_cell.length_b   1.000
_cell.length_c   1.000
_cell.angle_alpha   90.00
_cell.angle_beta   90.00
_cell.angle_gamma   90.00
#
_symmetry.space_group_name_H-M   'P 1'
#
loop_
_entity.id
_entity.type
_entity.pdbx_description
1 polymer ?
#
loop_
_entity_poly.entity_id
_entity_poly.type
_entity_poly.pdbx_seq_one_letter_code
_entity_poly.pdbx_strand_id
1 'polypeptide(L)'
;MKKWILAAASSMVMFNASANEGFCGYKDFFHLSDKSHPGIYVVSGYSESDVILERVGPRSFIIRDGFDCRSGYAHVTVAYDTENWCVLDIKDGPFMYTPTVTASCKGIRYLGLSYDSFGSYSYSINLD
;
A
#
# COMPACT_ATOMS: atom_id res chain seq x y z
N MET A 1 -65.59 2.77 17.98
CA MET A 1 -64.65 3.78 17.43
C MET A 1 -63.95 4.52 18.56
N LYS A 2 -62.67 4.23 18.81
CA LYS A 2 -61.73 5.03 19.64
C LYS A 2 -60.32 4.49 19.34
N LYS A 3 -59.61 5.15 18.41
CA LYS A 3 -58.43 6.01 18.64
C LYS A 3 -57.17 5.26 19.11
N TRP A 4 -56.36 4.88 18.12
CA TRP A 4 -54.89 5.03 18.02
C TRP A 4 -54.09 5.00 19.33
N ILE A 5 -53.37 3.89 19.55
CA ILE A 5 -52.18 3.86 20.40
C ILE A 5 -51.04 3.19 19.61
N LEU A 6 -50.08 4.04 19.24
CA LEU A 6 -48.61 3.84 19.13
C LEU A 6 -48.12 2.41 18.84
N ALA A 7 -47.60 2.10 17.65
CA ALA A 7 -46.28 2.51 17.12
C ALA A 7 -45.08 2.13 18.01
N ALA A 8 -44.15 1.41 17.36
CA ALA A 8 -42.76 1.13 17.78
C ALA A 8 -42.53 0.07 18.85
N ALA A 9 -42.86 -1.19 18.55
CA ALA A 9 -42.00 -2.29 19.00
C ALA A 9 -40.78 -2.30 18.07
N SER A 10 -39.81 -1.47 18.43
CA SER A 10 -38.53 -1.30 17.75
C SER A 10 -37.88 -2.66 17.51
N SER A 11 -37.85 -3.05 16.25
CA SER A 11 -36.98 -4.07 15.71
C SER A 11 -35.54 -3.69 16.03
N MET A 12 -35.01 -4.16 17.17
CA MET A 12 -33.57 -4.18 17.39
C MET A 12 -32.99 -5.29 16.52
N VAL A 13 -32.94 -5.05 15.22
CA VAL A 13 -31.95 -5.69 14.38
C VAL A 13 -30.65 -5.01 14.79
N MET A 14 -29.97 -5.61 15.77
CA MET A 14 -28.56 -5.30 16.01
C MET A 14 -27.81 -5.75 14.76
N PHE A 15 -27.72 -4.86 13.78
CA PHE A 15 -26.65 -4.94 12.82
C PHE A 15 -25.39 -4.80 13.67
N ASN A 16 -24.64 -5.90 13.80
CA ASN A 16 -23.21 -5.80 14.02
C ASN A 16 -22.68 -4.98 12.86
N ALA A 17 -22.67 -3.67 13.01
CA ALA A 17 -21.85 -2.79 12.22
C ALA A 17 -20.42 -3.12 12.65
N SER A 18 -19.90 -4.24 12.13
CA SER A 18 -18.47 -4.42 11.94
C SER A 18 -17.96 -3.10 11.38
N ALA A 19 -16.97 -2.51 12.03
CA ALA A 19 -16.35 -1.26 11.61
C ALA A 19 -16.20 -1.26 10.09
N ASN A 20 -16.80 -0.25 9.45
CA ASN A 20 -16.78 -0.09 8.02
C ASN A 20 -15.31 -0.02 7.56
N GLU A 21 -14.80 -1.09 6.95
CA GLU A 21 -13.50 -1.13 6.25
C GLU A 21 -13.47 -0.18 5.03
N GLY A 22 -14.50 0.63 4.82
CA GLY A 22 -14.73 1.38 3.58
C GLY A 22 -13.81 2.58 3.32
N PHE A 23 -12.86 2.91 4.21
CA PHE A 23 -11.96 4.06 4.00
C PHE A 23 -10.50 3.86 4.45
N CYS A 24 -10.17 2.81 5.20
CA CYS A 24 -8.81 2.56 5.66
C CYS A 24 -8.53 1.07 5.71
N GLY A 25 -7.29 0.70 5.43
CA GLY A 25 -6.85 -0.69 5.36
C GLY A 25 -6.71 -1.20 3.93
N TYR A 26 -6.58 -0.29 2.97
CA TYR A 26 -6.22 -0.66 1.61
C TYR A 26 -4.81 -1.25 1.58
N LYS A 27 -4.56 -2.03 0.54
CA LYS A 27 -3.30 -2.70 0.31
C LYS A 27 -2.82 -2.35 -1.08
N ASP A 28 -1.65 -1.76 -1.14
CA ASP A 28 -0.97 -1.44 -2.37
C ASP A 28 0.12 -2.48 -2.60
N PHE A 29 0.04 -3.15 -3.74
CA PHE A 29 0.94 -4.21 -4.14
C PHE A 29 2.04 -3.62 -5.01
N PHE A 30 3.28 -3.87 -4.67
CA PHE A 30 4.43 -3.40 -5.42
C PHE A 30 5.24 -4.57 -5.93
N HIS A 31 5.70 -4.47 -7.17
CA HIS A 31 6.67 -5.39 -7.72
C HIS A 31 7.78 -4.65 -8.47
N LEU A 32 8.99 -5.20 -8.44
CA LEU A 32 10.14 -4.66 -9.17
C LEU A 32 10.14 -5.18 -10.60
N SER A 33 10.16 -4.28 -11.59
CA SER A 33 10.30 -4.66 -13.00
C SER A 33 11.66 -5.31 -13.26
N ASP A 34 11.69 -6.36 -14.08
CA ASP A 34 12.85 -7.20 -14.37
C ASP A 34 13.51 -6.91 -15.72
N LYS A 35 13.02 -5.91 -16.46
CA LYS A 35 13.45 -5.63 -17.84
C LYS A 35 14.95 -5.37 -17.98
N SER A 36 15.49 -4.42 -17.19
CA SER A 36 16.92 -4.07 -17.23
C SER A 36 17.73 -4.83 -16.19
N HIS A 37 17.11 -5.17 -15.05
CA HIS A 37 17.78 -5.79 -13.90
C HIS A 37 17.06 -7.07 -13.45
N PRO A 38 17.26 -8.22 -14.11
CA PRO A 38 16.60 -9.47 -13.74
C PRO A 38 17.04 -10.01 -12.37
N GLY A 39 18.23 -9.61 -11.90
CA GLY A 39 18.77 -9.99 -10.60
C GLY A 39 18.43 -9.05 -9.44
N ILE A 40 17.67 -7.97 -9.65
CA ILE A 40 17.34 -7.04 -8.55
C ILE A 40 16.32 -7.64 -7.60
N TYR A 41 16.50 -7.43 -6.30
CA TYR A 41 15.61 -7.91 -5.25
C TYR A 41 15.54 -6.93 -4.08
N VAL A 42 14.53 -7.09 -3.24
CA VAL A 42 14.34 -6.34 -2.01
C VAL A 42 15.31 -6.86 -0.95
N VAL A 43 16.25 -6.02 -0.53
CA VAL A 43 17.26 -6.35 0.48
C VAL A 43 16.71 -6.07 1.87
N SER A 44 16.25 -4.85 2.11
CA SER A 44 15.71 -4.41 3.39
C SER A 44 14.46 -3.56 3.18
N GLY A 45 13.67 -3.43 4.23
CA GLY A 45 12.49 -2.57 4.22
C GLY A 45 12.07 -2.23 5.63
N TYR A 46 11.66 -0.99 5.85
CA TYR A 46 11.01 -0.55 7.08
C TYR A 46 9.90 0.44 6.77
N SER A 47 8.93 0.59 7.65
CA SER A 47 7.89 1.61 7.55
C SER A 47 7.77 2.41 8.83
N GLU A 48 7.32 3.66 8.69
CA GLU A 48 6.91 4.51 9.80
C GLU A 48 5.55 4.06 10.34
N SER A 49 5.15 4.54 11.53
CA SER A 49 4.00 4.02 12.30
C SER A 49 2.67 4.03 11.55
N ASP A 50 2.51 4.90 10.56
CA ASP A 50 1.25 5.15 9.88
C ASP A 50 0.99 4.20 8.69
N VAL A 51 2.00 3.42 8.25
CA VAL A 51 1.86 2.40 7.20
C VAL A 51 2.60 1.11 7.56
N ILE A 52 2.14 -0.02 7.05
CA ILE A 52 2.68 -1.35 7.36
C ILE A 52 3.29 -1.94 6.10
N LEU A 53 4.62 -2.04 6.06
CA LEU A 53 5.34 -2.72 4.99
C LEU A 53 5.45 -4.22 5.26
N GLU A 54 5.01 -5.03 4.29
CA GLU A 54 5.06 -6.48 4.32
C GLU A 54 5.78 -7.02 3.08
N ARG A 55 6.91 -7.71 3.25
CA ARG A 55 7.59 -8.36 2.13
C ARG A 55 6.87 -9.66 1.77
N VAL A 56 6.46 -9.80 0.52
CA VAL A 56 5.76 -11.01 0.03
C VAL A 56 6.62 -11.90 -0.87
N GLY A 57 7.71 -11.36 -1.43
CA GLY A 57 8.65 -12.13 -2.22
C GLY A 57 9.98 -11.39 -2.45
N PRO A 58 10.91 -12.01 -3.19
CA PRO A 58 12.21 -11.40 -3.49
C PRO A 58 12.09 -10.07 -4.22
N ARG A 59 11.04 -9.90 -5.03
CA ARG A 59 10.83 -8.72 -5.89
C ARG A 59 9.50 -8.03 -5.64
N SER A 60 8.84 -8.36 -4.54
CA SER A 60 7.47 -7.91 -4.29
C SER A 60 7.23 -7.66 -2.81
N PHE A 61 6.47 -6.62 -2.53
CA PHE A 61 6.07 -6.23 -1.19
C PHE A 61 4.69 -5.56 -1.25
N ILE A 62 4.06 -5.46 -0.09
CA ILE A 62 2.77 -4.81 0.11
C ILE A 62 2.98 -3.67 1.09
N ILE A 63 2.36 -2.54 0.84
CA ILE A 63 2.14 -1.51 1.84
C ILE A 63 0.67 -1.54 2.20
N ARG A 64 0.37 -1.55 3.50
CA ARG A 64 -0.99 -1.47 4.01
C ARG A 64 -1.15 -0.19 4.80
N ASP A 65 -2.31 0.43 4.70
CA ASP A 65 -2.65 1.53 5.58
C ASP A 65 -2.61 1.07 7.05
N GLY A 66 -2.06 1.93 7.92
CA GLY A 66 -2.15 1.75 9.36
C GLY A 66 -3.58 1.95 9.87
N PHE A 67 -3.83 1.45 11.09
CA PHE A 67 -5.12 1.57 11.76
C PHE A 67 -5.53 3.02 12.06
N ASP A 68 -4.55 3.92 12.14
CA ASP A 68 -4.75 5.34 12.44
C ASP A 68 -5.17 6.17 11.22
N CYS A 69 -5.35 5.54 10.05
CA CYS A 69 -5.82 6.18 8.82
C CYS A 69 -4.98 7.40 8.39
N ARG A 70 -3.65 7.29 8.47
CA ARG A 70 -2.71 8.37 8.14
C ARG A 70 -1.80 7.97 7.02
N SER A 71 -1.38 8.95 6.22
CA SER A 71 -0.31 8.71 5.26
C SER A 71 1.02 8.56 6.00
N GLY A 72 1.84 7.63 5.56
CA GLY A 72 3.17 7.39 6.11
C GLY A 72 4.19 7.11 5.01
N TYR A 73 5.39 6.76 5.44
CA TYR A 73 6.48 6.38 4.56
C TYR A 73 6.90 4.93 4.79
N ALA A 74 7.10 4.22 3.68
CA ALA A 74 7.83 2.97 3.64
C ALA A 74 9.15 3.19 2.90
N HIS A 75 10.23 2.70 3.48
CA HIS A 75 11.57 2.78 2.93
C HIS A 75 12.00 1.39 2.53
N VAL A 76 12.22 1.19 1.23
CA VAL A 76 12.54 -0.12 0.66
C VAL A 76 13.88 -0.04 -0.05
N THR A 77 14.86 -0.81 0.42
CA THR A 77 16.14 -0.92 -0.27
C THR A 77 16.10 -2.10 -1.24
N VAL A 78 16.40 -1.82 -2.50
CA VAL A 78 16.52 -2.82 -3.56
C VAL A 78 17.94 -2.81 -4.10
N ALA A 79 18.47 -3.99 -4.42
CA ALA A 79 19.82 -4.11 -4.95
C ALA A 79 19.96 -5.40 -5.77
N TYR A 80 21.00 -5.46 -6.61
CA TYR A 80 21.51 -6.72 -7.13
C TYR A 80 22.89 -7.07 -6.55
N ASP A 81 23.69 -6.06 -6.20
CA ASP A 81 24.97 -6.19 -5.49
C ASP A 81 25.27 -4.96 -4.60
N THR A 82 26.49 -4.83 -4.07
CA THR A 82 26.88 -3.73 -3.16
C THR A 82 27.12 -2.39 -3.87
N GLU A 83 27.36 -2.40 -5.19
CA GLU A 83 27.62 -1.21 -5.98
C GLU A 83 26.35 -0.68 -6.67
N ASN A 84 25.30 -1.50 -6.70
CA ASN A 84 24.11 -1.25 -7.48
C ASN A 84 22.83 -1.44 -6.65
N TRP A 85 22.31 -0.32 -6.16
CA TRP A 85 21.17 -0.27 -5.25
C TRP A 85 20.36 1.01 -5.40
N CYS A 86 19.11 0.95 -4.95
CA CYS A 86 18.23 2.10 -4.75
C CYS A 86 17.58 1.98 -3.37
N VAL A 87 17.52 3.09 -2.65
CA VAL A 87 16.59 3.27 -1.54
C VAL A 87 15.36 3.96 -2.11
N LEU A 88 14.21 3.32 -1.98
CA LEU A 88 12.91 3.80 -2.42
C LEU A 88 12.14 4.31 -1.22
N ASP A 89 11.84 5.61 -1.20
CA ASP A 89 10.96 6.22 -0.21
C ASP A 89 9.57 6.32 -0.82
N ILE A 90 8.65 5.52 -0.27
CA ILE A 90 7.30 5.34 -0.79
C ILE A 90 6.34 5.98 0.20
N LYS A 91 5.70 7.07 -0.22
CA LYS A 91 4.62 7.68 0.54
C LYS A 91 3.30 7.05 0.11
N ASP A 92 2.55 6.59 1.10
CA ASP A 92 1.26 5.92 0.88
C ASP A 92 0.25 6.25 1.99
N GLY A 93 -1.03 5.98 1.76
CA GLY A 93 -2.09 6.15 2.77
C GLY A 93 -3.53 6.22 2.23
N PRO A 94 -4.54 6.19 3.13
CA PRO A 94 -5.96 5.93 2.82
C PRO A 94 -6.69 6.98 1.97
N PHE A 95 -6.07 8.14 1.71
CA PHE A 95 -6.64 9.21 0.89
C PHE A 95 -5.76 9.55 -0.33
N MET A 96 -4.77 8.72 -0.61
CA MET A 96 -3.91 8.86 -1.77
C MET A 96 -4.47 8.01 -2.91
N TYR A 97 -4.74 8.63 -4.06
CA TYR A 97 -5.19 7.90 -5.26
C TYR A 97 -4.11 6.99 -5.85
N THR A 98 -2.85 7.40 -5.70
CA THR A 98 -1.67 6.66 -6.12
C THR A 98 -0.52 6.99 -5.16
N PRO A 99 0.26 5.99 -4.73
CA PRO A 99 1.45 6.19 -3.93
C PRO A 99 2.50 6.98 -4.71
N THR A 100 3.31 7.74 -4.00
CA THR A 100 4.42 8.50 -4.61
C THR A 100 5.74 7.91 -4.19
N VAL A 101 6.65 7.73 -5.14
CA VAL A 101 7.97 7.13 -4.89
C VAL A 101 9.05 8.13 -5.23
N THR A 102 9.95 8.36 -4.29
CA THR A 102 11.25 8.99 -4.53
C THR A 102 12.34 7.95 -4.37
N ALA A 103 13.44 8.10 -5.12
CA ALA A 103 14.50 7.11 -5.11
C ALA A 103 15.88 7.78 -5.02
N SER A 104 16.72 7.24 -4.15
CA SER A 104 18.15 7.54 -4.09
C SER A 104 18.92 6.30 -4.54
N CYS A 105 19.64 6.40 -5.64
CA CYS A 105 20.24 5.24 -6.29
C CYS A 105 21.75 5.40 -6.56
N LYS A 106 22.44 4.27 -6.58
CA LYS A 106 23.84 4.11 -7.00
C LYS A 106 23.89 2.96 -8.00
N GLY A 107 24.50 3.15 -9.17
CA GLY A 107 24.69 2.10 -10.19
C GLY A 107 23.41 1.66 -10.94
N ILE A 108 22.24 1.95 -10.38
CA ILE A 108 20.92 1.81 -11.01
C ILE A 108 20.17 3.14 -10.99
N ARG A 109 19.11 3.23 -11.79
CA ARG A 109 18.30 4.41 -12.03
C ARG A 109 16.83 4.06 -11.87
N TYR A 110 16.14 4.88 -11.08
CA TYR A 110 14.69 4.83 -10.99
C TYR A 110 14.05 5.49 -12.22
N LEU A 111 13.17 4.75 -12.90
CA LEU A 111 12.47 5.20 -14.10
C LEU A 111 11.04 5.68 -13.82
N GLY A 112 10.47 5.32 -12.68
CA GLY A 112 9.11 5.69 -12.32
C GLY A 112 8.25 4.52 -11.85
N LEU A 113 7.05 4.88 -11.39
CA LEU A 113 6.00 3.94 -10.98
C LEU A 113 4.98 3.80 -12.12
N SER A 114 4.52 2.60 -12.40
CA SER A 114 3.42 2.35 -13.33
C SER A 114 2.30 1.62 -12.61
N TYR A 115 1.06 1.97 -12.92
CA TYR A 115 -0.11 1.29 -12.38
C TYR A 115 -0.52 0.14 -13.31
N ASP A 116 -0.62 -1.07 -12.76
CA ASP A 116 -0.73 -2.28 -13.58
C ASP A 116 -2.14 -2.50 -14.13
N SER A 117 -3.19 -2.21 -13.34
CA SER A 117 -4.58 -2.41 -13.75
C SER A 117 -5.56 -1.62 -12.91
N PHE A 118 -6.67 -1.16 -13.49
CA PHE A 118 -7.70 -0.40 -12.80
C PHE A 118 -8.35 -1.20 -11.66
N GLY A 119 -8.32 -0.64 -10.45
CA GLY A 119 -8.88 -1.22 -9.24
C GLY A 119 -8.04 -2.32 -8.59
N SER A 120 -6.84 -2.63 -9.10
CA SER A 120 -5.98 -3.67 -8.53
C SER A 120 -5.06 -3.19 -7.41
N TYR A 121 -4.86 -1.87 -7.30
CA TYR A 121 -3.88 -1.25 -6.39
C TYR A 121 -2.48 -1.88 -6.55
N SER A 122 -2.15 -2.30 -7.77
CA SER A 122 -0.87 -2.95 -8.10
C SER A 122 0.01 -2.04 -8.93
N TYR A 123 1.28 -1.96 -8.55
CA TYR A 123 2.24 -1.05 -9.14
C TYR A 123 3.55 -1.74 -9.51
N SER A 124 4.03 -1.42 -10.70
CA SER A 124 5.37 -1.74 -11.19
C SER A 124 6.35 -0.62 -10.84
N ILE A 125 7.40 -0.94 -10.09
CA ILE A 125 8.55 -0.04 -9.88
C ILE A 125 9.57 -0.34 -10.98
N ASN A 126 9.80 0.64 -11.86
CA ASN A 126 10.69 0.49 -13.00
C ASN A 126 12.10 0.98 -12.65
N LEU A 127 13.11 0.13 -12.87
CA LEU A 127 14.52 0.35 -12.56
C LEU A 127 15.38 -0.01 -13.77
N ASP A 128 16.42 0.76 -14.04
CA ASP A 128 17.36 0.64 -15.17
C ASP A 128 18.80 0.86 -14.78
#